data_AF-A0A660U8M9-F1
#
_entry.id   AF-A0A660U8M9-F1
#
_cell.length_a   1.000
_cell.length_b   1.000
_cell.length_c   1.000
_cell.angle_alpha   90.00
_cell.angle_beta   90.00
_cell.angle_gamma   90.00
#
_symmetry.space_group_name_H-M   'P 1'
#
loop_
_entity.id
_entity.type
_entity.pdbx_description
1 polymer ?
#
loop_
_entity_poly.entity_id
_entity_poly.type
_entity_poly.pdbx_seq_one_letter_code
_entity_poly.pdbx_strand_id
1 'polypeptide(L)' 'MNRCFALSGEELRVKKIKNGTVIDHIPAGHALTVLKILGITGEEGLIIAVLMNVPSKKIGKKDIVKIENM' A
#
# COMPACT_ATOMS: atom_id res chain seq x y z
N MET A 1 6.31 14.56 -13.84
CA MET A 1 7.64 13.92 -13.78
C MET A 1 7.54 12.69 -12.90
N ASN A 2 7.22 11.54 -13.51
CA ASN A 2 7.04 10.27 -12.81
C ASN A 2 8.42 9.71 -12.45
N ARG A 3 8.78 9.74 -11.18
CA ARG A 3 9.94 8.99 -10.66
C ARG A 3 9.51 8.19 -9.44
N CYS A 4 8.92 7.03 -9.68
CA CYS A 4 9.02 5.91 -8.75
C CYS A 4 10.26 5.11 -9.16
N PHE A 5 11.15 4.91 -8.20
CA PHE A 5 12.43 4.24 -8.37
C PHE A 5 12.29 2.85 -9.00
N ALA A 6 13.15 2.57 -9.98
CA ALA A 6 13.38 1.25 -10.53
C ALA A 6 14.27 0.44 -9.57
N LEU A 7 13.87 -0.80 -9.28
CA LEU A 7 14.76 -1.88 -8.90
C LEU A 7 14.45 -3.05 -9.84
N SER A 8 15.52 -3.59 -10.42
CA SER A 8 15.57 -4.54 -11.53
C SER A 8 15.11 -5.94 -11.14
N GLY A 9 14.36 -6.59 -12.05
CA GLY A 9 14.08 -8.02 -12.03
C GLY A 9 12.63 -8.32 -11.65
N GLU A 10 11.81 -8.59 -12.67
CA GLU A 10 10.43 -9.10 -12.56
C GLU A 10 9.40 -8.10 -12.00
N GLU A 11 8.95 -7.22 -12.90
CA GLU A 11 7.82 -6.32 -12.70
C GLU A 11 6.51 -7.11 -12.45
N LEU A 12 6.22 -7.45 -11.19
CA LEU A 12 4.83 -7.46 -10.72
C LEU A 12 4.36 -6.01 -10.67
N ARG A 13 4.07 -5.46 -11.85
CA ARG A 13 3.34 -4.19 -11.98
C ARG A 13 2.02 -4.37 -11.27
N VAL A 14 1.91 -3.83 -10.06
CA VAL A 14 0.61 -3.54 -9.45
C VAL A 14 -0.14 -2.70 -10.48
N LYS A 15 -1.09 -3.32 -11.19
CA LYS A 15 -1.87 -2.66 -12.22
C LYS A 15 -2.62 -1.50 -11.57
N LYS A 16 -2.96 -0.47 -12.35
CA LYS A 16 -3.95 0.50 -11.88
C LYS A 16 -5.22 -0.27 -11.53
N ILE A 17 -5.54 -0.31 -10.24
CA ILE A 17 -6.73 -0.94 -9.70
C ILE A 17 -7.94 -0.27 -10.37
N LYS A 18 -8.80 -1.04 -11.04
CA LYS A 18 -10.06 -0.52 -11.61
C LYS A 18 -11.12 -0.29 -10.53
N ASN A 19 -11.15 -1.14 -9.50
CA ASN A 19 -12.00 -1.07 -8.31
C ASN A 19 -11.22 -1.55 -7.07
N GLY A 20 -11.04 -0.67 -6.08
CA GLY A 20 -10.36 -1.00 -4.83
C GLY A 20 -10.04 0.25 -4.02
N THR A 21 -9.49 0.06 -2.82
CA THR A 21 -9.29 1.12 -1.84
C THR A 21 -7.82 1.41 -1.62
N VAL A 22 -7.44 2.68 -1.70
CA VAL A 22 -6.08 3.15 -1.38
C VAL A 22 -6.16 4.00 -0.12
N ILE A 23 -5.50 3.54 0.94
CA ILE A 23 -5.33 4.26 2.20
C ILE A 23 -3.89 4.79 2.23
N ASP A 24 -3.72 6.08 1.94
CA ASP A 24 -2.43 6.78 1.96
C ASP A 24 -2.34 7.71 3.18
N HIS A 25 -1.13 8.13 3.52
CA HIS A 25 -0.81 9.01 4.65
C HIS A 25 -1.08 8.40 6.02
N ILE A 26 -0.94 7.08 6.13
CA ILE A 26 -0.93 6.42 7.44
C ILE A 26 0.37 6.81 8.16
N PRO A 27 0.33 7.16 9.45
CA PRO A 27 1.55 7.37 10.23
C PRO A 27 2.49 6.17 10.11
N ALA A 28 3.79 6.41 9.99
CA ALA A 28 4.76 5.34 9.77
C ALA A 28 4.66 4.25 10.86
N GLY A 29 4.66 2.98 10.45
CA GLY A 29 4.55 1.83 11.34
C GLY A 29 3.13 1.44 11.75
N HIS A 30 2.09 2.09 11.22
CA HIS A 30 0.70 1.85 11.63
C HIS A 30 -0.16 1.11 10.59
N ALA A 31 0.36 0.82 9.39
CA ALA A 31 -0.44 0.15 8.35
C ALA A 31 -1.01 -1.21 8.78
N LEU A 32 -0.26 -2.01 9.53
CA LEU A 32 -0.73 -3.32 10.01
C LEU A 32 -1.87 -3.18 11.03
N THR A 33 -1.81 -2.15 11.88
CA THR A 33 -2.88 -1.83 12.83
C THR A 33 -4.16 -1.44 12.08
N VAL A 34 -4.04 -0.68 11.00
CA VAL A 34 -5.18 -0.31 10.15
C VAL A 34 -5.84 -1.56 9.55
N LEU A 35 -5.05 -2.48 8.98
CA LEU A 35 -5.58 -3.75 8.45
C LEU A 35 -6.32 -4.56 9.53
N LYS A 36 -5.74 -4.63 10.74
CA LYS A 36 -6.35 -5.33 11.88
C LYS A 36 -7.69 -4.70 12.32
N ILE A 37 -7.78 -3.36 12.34
CA ILE A 37 -9.02 -2.65 12.68
C ILE A 37 -10.10 -2.86 11.61
N LEU A 38 -9.70 -2.90 10.34
CA LEU A 38 -10.59 -3.19 9.22
C LEU A 38 -11.00 -4.67 9.14
N GLY A 39 -10.45 -5.53 10.01
CA GLY A 39 -10.72 -6.95 10.00
C GLY A 39 -10.19 -7.67 8.75
N ILE A 40 -9.24 -7.05 8.03
CA ILE A 40 -8.65 -7.62 6.82
C ILE A 40 -7.46 -8.46 7.24
N THR A 41 -7.60 -9.77 7.04
CA THR A 41 -6.64 -10.79 7.48
C THR A 41 -5.78 -11.31 6.34
N GLY A 42 -6.26 -11.20 5.10
CA GLY A 42 -5.67 -11.82 3.92
C GLY A 42 -6.24 -13.20 3.60
N GLU A 43 -7.08 -13.76 4.47
CA GLU A 43 -7.80 -15.02 4.21
C GLU A 43 -8.94 -14.85 3.21
N GLU A 44 -9.34 -13.61 2.94
CA GLU A 44 -10.45 -13.29 2.04
C GLU A 44 -10.10 -13.49 0.55
N GLY A 45 -8.83 -13.81 0.25
CA GLY A 45 -8.33 -13.93 -1.13
C GLY A 45 -8.15 -12.58 -1.83
N LEU A 46 -8.20 -11.47 -1.07
CA LEU A 46 -7.97 -10.12 -1.59
C LEU A 46 -6.49 -9.88 -1.87
N ILE A 47 -6.21 -9.14 -2.95
CA ILE A 47 -4.84 -8.70 -3.26
C ILE A 47 -4.57 -7.42 -2.46
N ILE A 48 -3.66 -7.51 -1.50
CA ILE A 48 -3.31 -6.40 -0.61
C ILE A 48 -1.83 -6.06 -0.79
N ALA A 49 -1.53 -4.80 -1.06
CA ALA A 49 -0.17 -4.27 -1.08
C ALA A 49 0.03 -3.29 0.08
N VAL A 50 1.02 -3.57 0.92
CA VAL A 50 1.39 -2.73 2.06
C VAL A 50 2.79 -2.17 1.83
N LEU A 51 2.92 -0.86 1.91
CA LEU A 51 4.20 -0.16 1.89
C LEU A 51 4.39 0.54 3.23
N MET A 52 5.47 0.22 3.94
CA MET A 52 5.75 0.77 5.26
C MET A 52 6.99 1.63 5.25
N ASN A 53 7.01 2.67 6.09
CA ASN A 53 8.14 3.58 6.26
C ASN A 53 8.61 4.25 4.96
N VAL A 54 7.70 4.46 4.00
CA VAL A 54 8.06 5.07 2.73
C VAL A 54 8.37 6.57 2.92
N PRO A 55 9.44 7.08 2.28
CA PRO A 55 9.76 8.50 2.35
C PRO A 55 8.60 9.36 1.84
N SER A 56 8.23 10.39 2.61
CA SER A 56 7.20 11.35 2.24
C SER A 56 7.74 12.77 2.37
N LYS A 57 7.55 13.57 1.32
CA LYS A 57 7.95 14.98 1.32
C LYS A 57 7.16 15.84 2.32
N LYS A 58 5.97 15.40 2.73
CA LYS A 58 5.08 16.18 3.61
C LYS A 58 5.21 15.82 5.10
N ILE A 59 5.51 14.56 5.41
CA ILE A 59 5.44 14.01 6.77
C ILE A 59 6.69 13.19 7.15
N GLY A 60 7.74 13.21 6.32
CA GLY A 60 8.99 12.48 6.53
C GLY A 60 8.87 11.02 6.14
N LYS A 61 8.07 10.24 6.87
CA LYS A 61 7.76 8.84 6.56
C LYS A 61 6.26 8.59 6.70
N LYS A 62 5.74 7.68 5.89
CA LYS A 62 4.34 7.23 5.95
C LYS A 62 4.23 5.76 5.60
N ASP A 63 3.08 5.18 5.88
CA ASP A 63 2.68 3.91 5.32
C ASP A 63 1.55 4.11 4.30
N ILE A 64 1.40 3.14 3.41
CA ILE A 64 0.38 3.09 2.37
C ILE A 64 -0.18 1.67 2.32
N VAL A 65 -1.50 1.55 2.34
CA VAL A 65 -2.21 0.29 2.12
C VAL A 65 -3.01 0.40 0.83
N LYS A 66 -2.92 -0.60 -0.03
CA LYS A 66 -3.72 -0.73 -1.23
C LYS A 66 -4.41 -2.08 -1.22
N ILE A 67 -5.72 -2.09 -1.45
CA ILE A 67 -6.54 -3.30 -1.52
C ILE A 67 -7.18 -3.31 -2.91
N GLU A 68 -6.97 -4.37 -3.68
CA GLU A 68 -7.62 -4.57 -4.98
C GLU A 68 -8.90 -5.40 -4.83
N ASN A 69 -9.89 -5.13 -5.69
CA ASN A 69 -11.12 -5.92 -5.82
C ASN A 69 -11.96 -6.02 -4.54
N MET A 70 -12.12 -4.90 -3.85
CA MET A 70 -13.19 -4.74 -2.84
C MET A 70 -14.54 -4.46 -3.50
#